data_AF-W9CTQ3-F1
#
_entry.id   AF-W9CTQ3-F1
#
_cell.length_a   1.000
_cell.length_b   1.000
_cell.length_c   1.000
_cell.angle_alpha   90.00
_cell.angle_beta   90.00
_cell.angle_gamma   90.00
#
_symmetry.space_group_name_H-M   'P 1'
#
loop_
_entity.id
_entity.type
_entity.pdbx_description
1 polymer ?
#
loop_
_entity_poly.entity_id
_entity_poly.type
_entity_poly.pdbx_seq_one_letter_code
_entity_poly.pdbx_strand_id
1 'polypeptide(L)'
;MFQITGVADSYNEGAREDLEKIFDEDNEDVSAEENDEDEDSSRDFEDTAFSSEYSESSGEDEDAEDDSDLEHDEDTEETEDNSDLEDEDSGDELDIAEVGEESDLIKKWGKSIATHCEYDPRGLYVLLMSFYYRSGPRFQQLKLPENYSVSDTKVVNQFLQALPKLADLTAGILQNSLQQNHPEPAIKLANWIHSTFGRMFSSAPESLRIAGFSHNTSQFIVLDPPIDIQKRFDANVKRHKGLTSVRFHGTSIASLHSILHDGFMSDFIWTADSQIISWGYAFNGPRTLKNVVHPLYDYGVLLDLEVAGSVTGSVTGSVLGGITCVPQRDYGIYMVRYIFLLPPNAQPPRTPATIQSAMKAAYLKWPSRRDWS
;
A
#
# COMPACT_ATOMS: atom_id res chain seq x y z
N MET A 1 24.57 -30.13 -11.44
CA MET A 1 24.30 -30.40 -10.01
C MET A 1 25.46 -29.80 -9.21
N PHE A 2 25.30 -28.56 -8.74
CA PHE A 2 26.30 -27.89 -7.91
C PHE A 2 25.61 -27.51 -6.60
N GLN A 3 26.07 -28.12 -5.50
CA GLN A 3 25.78 -27.68 -4.14
C GLN A 3 26.56 -26.39 -3.90
N ILE A 4 25.86 -25.32 -3.51
CA ILE A 4 26.44 -24.16 -2.85
C ILE A 4 25.91 -24.19 -1.43
N THR A 5 26.74 -24.68 -0.52
CA THR A 5 26.59 -24.52 0.92
C THR A 5 27.31 -23.25 1.35
N GLY A 6 26.71 -22.52 2.29
CA GLY A 6 27.44 -21.58 3.15
C GLY A 6 27.09 -20.11 2.98
N VAL A 7 26.80 -19.48 4.13
CA VAL A 7 26.65 -18.04 4.41
C VAL A 7 25.25 -17.47 4.22
N ALA A 8 24.30 -18.00 4.98
CA ALA A 8 23.11 -17.29 5.44
C ALA A 8 22.94 -17.67 6.91
N ASP A 9 23.11 -16.75 7.86
CA ASP A 9 22.52 -16.80 9.22
C ASP A 9 22.85 -15.56 10.08
N SER A 10 23.96 -14.85 9.84
CA SER A 10 24.46 -13.88 10.84
C SER A 10 23.76 -12.51 10.97
N TYR A 11 22.60 -12.27 10.35
CA TYR A 11 21.95 -10.94 10.39
C TYR A 11 20.48 -10.94 10.82
N ASN A 12 19.91 -12.09 11.16
CA ASN A 12 18.51 -12.16 11.61
C ASN A 12 18.30 -12.86 12.95
N GLU A 13 19.35 -13.41 13.58
CA GLU A 13 19.28 -13.90 14.96
C GLU A 13 19.10 -12.75 15.95
N GLY A 14 19.78 -11.61 15.78
CA GLY A 14 19.67 -10.48 16.72
C GLY A 14 18.26 -9.89 16.83
N ALA A 15 17.54 -9.71 15.72
CA ALA A 15 16.17 -9.19 15.74
C ALA A 15 15.15 -10.21 16.26
N ARG A 16 15.49 -11.51 16.24
CA ARG A 16 14.65 -12.58 16.77
C ARG A 16 14.90 -12.78 18.27
N GLU A 17 16.14 -12.71 18.73
CA GLU A 17 16.52 -12.71 20.15
C GLU A 17 15.97 -11.47 20.89
N ASP A 18 15.95 -10.30 20.24
CA ASP A 18 15.38 -9.09 20.83
C ASP A 18 13.84 -9.16 20.95
N LEU A 19 13.16 -9.90 20.06
CA LEU A 19 11.72 -10.15 20.18
C LEU A 19 11.41 -11.18 21.27
N GLU A 20 12.19 -12.26 21.40
CA GLU A 20 12.03 -13.24 22.48
C GLU A 20 12.24 -12.61 23.87
N LYS A 21 13.21 -11.70 24.04
CA LYS A 21 13.40 -10.95 25.31
C LYS A 21 12.23 -10.03 25.69
N ILE A 22 11.55 -9.42 24.72
CA ILE A 22 10.37 -8.59 24.99
C ILE A 22 9.19 -9.44 25.52
N PHE A 23 9.11 -10.71 25.14
CA PHE A 23 8.07 -11.61 25.65
C PHE A 23 8.40 -12.22 27.02
N ASP A 24 9.68 -12.30 27.40
CA ASP A 24 10.10 -12.84 28.69
C ASP A 24 10.07 -11.79 29.84
N GLU A 25 10.25 -10.50 29.56
CA GLU A 25 10.31 -9.45 30.61
C GLU A 25 8.94 -9.06 31.23
N ASP A 26 7.81 -9.44 30.63
CA ASP A 26 6.46 -9.11 31.14
C ASP A 26 5.81 -10.24 31.98
N ASN A 27 6.54 -11.32 32.31
CA ASN A 27 5.96 -12.52 32.94
C ASN A 27 6.51 -12.89 34.33
N GLU A 28 7.33 -12.04 34.96
CA GLU A 28 7.82 -12.24 36.34
C GLU A 28 7.20 -11.21 37.30
N ASP A 29 6.02 -11.53 37.83
CA ASP A 29 5.60 -11.31 39.24
C ASP A 29 4.06 -11.29 39.36
N VAL A 30 3.48 -12.49 39.46
CA VAL A 30 2.23 -12.69 40.21
C VAL A 30 2.38 -13.97 41.02
N SER A 31 2.91 -13.83 42.23
CA SER A 31 2.81 -14.84 43.27
C SER A 31 1.35 -14.89 43.76
N ALA A 32 0.67 -16.00 43.48
CA ALA A 32 -0.61 -16.31 44.08
C ALA A 32 -0.47 -17.60 44.90
N GLU A 33 -0.83 -17.44 46.17
CA GLU A 33 -0.82 -18.45 47.23
C GLU A 33 -1.69 -19.67 46.89
N GLU A 34 -1.29 -20.78 47.49
CA GLU A 34 -1.93 -22.08 47.53
C GLU A 34 -3.43 -22.02 47.86
N ASN A 35 -4.21 -22.87 47.22
CA ASN A 35 -5.28 -23.62 47.90
C ASN A 35 -5.47 -24.96 47.18
N ASP A 36 -5.16 -26.01 47.92
CA ASP A 36 -5.65 -27.37 47.72
C ASP A 36 -7.18 -27.37 47.75
N GLU A 37 -7.82 -28.13 46.87
CA GLU A 37 -8.87 -29.09 47.24
C GLU A 37 -9.28 -29.92 46.02
N ASP A 38 -9.49 -31.21 46.30
CA ASP A 38 -9.83 -32.30 45.40
C ASP A 38 -11.12 -32.07 44.60
N GLU A 39 -11.22 -32.65 43.40
CA GLU A 39 -12.34 -33.54 43.03
C GLU A 39 -12.19 -34.14 41.62
N ASP A 40 -11.94 -35.44 41.63
CA ASP A 40 -12.51 -36.52 40.82
C ASP A 40 -13.54 -36.12 39.73
N SER A 41 -13.18 -36.29 38.45
CA SER A 41 -14.14 -36.78 37.46
C SER A 41 -13.43 -37.45 36.29
N SER A 42 -13.49 -38.78 36.29
CA SER A 42 -13.26 -39.63 35.14
C SER A 42 -14.29 -39.34 34.05
N ARG A 43 -13.81 -38.98 32.84
CA ARG A 43 -14.61 -39.01 31.62
C ARG A 43 -13.80 -39.61 30.49
N ASP A 44 -14.14 -40.85 30.20
CA ASP A 44 -13.81 -41.55 28.96
C ASP A 44 -14.32 -40.72 27.77
N PHE A 45 -13.41 -40.38 26.85
CA PHE A 45 -13.76 -39.92 25.52
C PHE A 45 -13.13 -40.84 24.50
N GLU A 46 -14.01 -41.56 23.83
CA GLU A 46 -13.73 -42.60 22.84
C GLU A 46 -13.01 -42.05 21.61
N ASP A 47 -12.10 -42.87 21.12
CA ASP A 47 -11.41 -42.77 19.84
C ASP A 47 -12.38 -42.60 18.67
N THR A 48 -12.18 -41.55 17.88
CA THR A 48 -12.62 -41.53 16.47
C THR A 48 -11.43 -41.26 15.57
N ALA A 49 -10.79 -42.35 15.14
CA ALA A 49 -9.88 -42.37 14.01
C ALA A 49 -10.68 -42.13 12.71
N PHE A 50 -10.52 -40.94 12.12
CA PHE A 50 -11.04 -40.66 10.78
C PHE A 50 -9.94 -40.90 9.77
N SER A 51 -9.97 -42.09 9.16
CA SER A 51 -9.14 -42.48 8.03
C SER A 51 -9.77 -41.93 6.75
N SER A 52 -9.12 -40.96 6.09
CA SER A 52 -9.50 -40.53 4.74
C SER A 52 -8.51 -41.07 3.73
N GLU A 53 -8.92 -42.15 3.07
CA GLU A 53 -8.27 -42.71 1.89
C GLU A 53 -8.37 -41.71 0.73
N TYR A 54 -7.23 -41.32 0.16
CA TYR A 54 -7.19 -40.62 -1.12
C TYR A 54 -7.24 -41.67 -2.24
N SER A 55 -8.36 -41.75 -2.94
CA SER A 55 -8.47 -42.46 -4.22
C SER A 55 -7.94 -41.57 -5.34
N GLU A 56 -6.92 -42.07 -6.03
CA GLU A 56 -6.47 -41.58 -7.34
C GLU A 56 -7.55 -41.94 -8.38
N SER A 57 -8.05 -40.93 -9.10
CA SER A 57 -8.91 -41.10 -10.28
C SER A 57 -8.31 -40.31 -11.43
N SER A 58 -7.54 -41.03 -12.27
CA SER A 58 -7.16 -40.60 -13.61
C SER A 58 -8.40 -40.52 -14.51
N GLY A 59 -8.68 -39.34 -15.05
CA GLY A 59 -9.67 -39.12 -16.11
C GLY A 59 -8.99 -38.42 -17.27
N GLU A 60 -8.74 -39.19 -18.31
CA GLU A 60 -8.30 -38.77 -19.64
C GLU A 60 -9.46 -38.15 -20.42
N ASP A 61 -9.09 -37.37 -21.45
CA ASP A 61 -9.82 -37.03 -22.67
C ASP A 61 -11.06 -36.13 -22.60
N GLU A 62 -11.05 -35.01 -23.34
CA GLU A 62 -11.63 -34.96 -24.69
C GLU A 62 -11.44 -33.58 -25.35
N ASP A 63 -11.10 -33.66 -26.64
CA ASP A 63 -11.03 -32.57 -27.61
C ASP A 63 -12.40 -31.91 -27.82
N ALA A 64 -12.41 -30.59 -28.06
CA ALA A 64 -13.44 -29.95 -28.88
C ALA A 64 -12.93 -28.60 -29.40
N GLU A 65 -12.52 -28.61 -30.67
CA GLU A 65 -12.58 -27.48 -31.60
C GLU A 65 -14.01 -26.91 -31.61
N ASP A 66 -14.18 -25.58 -31.60
CA ASP A 66 -15.27 -24.97 -32.36
C ASP A 66 -14.98 -23.52 -32.73
N ASP A 67 -14.98 -23.29 -34.03
CA ASP A 67 -14.97 -22.02 -34.72
C ASP A 67 -16.30 -21.29 -34.50
N SER A 68 -16.26 -19.96 -34.38
CA SER A 68 -17.26 -19.14 -35.09
C SER A 68 -16.87 -17.68 -35.12
N ASP A 69 -16.48 -17.28 -36.32
CA ASP A 69 -16.53 -15.92 -36.83
C ASP A 69 -17.94 -15.31 -36.66
N LEU A 70 -17.99 -14.08 -36.15
CA LEU A 70 -19.13 -13.18 -36.34
C LEU A 70 -18.61 -11.82 -36.78
N GLU A 71 -18.58 -11.64 -38.10
CA GLU A 71 -18.72 -10.34 -38.76
C GLU A 71 -20.22 -9.96 -38.79
N HIS A 72 -20.53 -8.70 -38.47
CA HIS A 72 -21.53 -7.84 -39.13
C HIS A 72 -21.61 -6.52 -38.36
N ASP A 73 -21.36 -5.38 -39.03
CA ASP A 73 -22.35 -4.50 -39.67
C ASP A 73 -23.24 -3.82 -38.61
N GLU A 74 -23.56 -2.53 -38.64
CA GLU A 74 -23.49 -1.48 -39.64
C GLU A 74 -23.77 -0.16 -38.88
N ASP A 75 -23.38 0.94 -39.52
CA ASP A 75 -23.81 2.33 -39.36
C ASP A 75 -25.05 2.64 -38.49
N THR A 76 -24.97 3.72 -37.72
CA THR A 76 -26.16 4.58 -37.48
C THR A 76 -25.78 6.02 -37.17
N GLU A 77 -25.96 6.82 -38.22
CA GLU A 77 -26.60 8.14 -38.27
C GLU A 77 -26.19 9.27 -37.32
N GLU A 78 -25.63 10.28 -37.99
CA GLU A 78 -25.71 11.71 -37.75
C GLU A 78 -27.01 12.15 -37.06
N THR A 79 -26.87 12.92 -35.97
CA THR A 79 -27.84 13.94 -35.61
C THR A 79 -27.10 15.26 -35.41
N GLU A 80 -27.19 16.09 -36.44
CA GLU A 80 -27.08 17.54 -36.32
C GLU A 80 -28.22 18.01 -35.40
N ASP A 81 -27.91 18.76 -34.35
CA ASP A 81 -28.87 19.77 -33.90
C ASP A 81 -28.16 21.04 -33.42
N ASN A 82 -28.55 22.11 -34.09
CA ASN A 82 -28.18 23.49 -33.85
C ASN A 82 -28.85 23.98 -32.57
N SER A 83 -28.11 24.63 -31.69
CA SER A 83 -28.68 25.78 -31.01
C SER A 83 -27.60 26.83 -30.77
N ASP A 84 -27.66 27.83 -31.65
CA ASP A 84 -27.22 29.18 -31.42
C ASP A 84 -27.78 29.69 -30.08
N LEU A 85 -26.90 30.07 -29.16
CA LEU A 85 -27.22 31.02 -28.11
C LEU A 85 -26.15 32.11 -28.11
N GLU A 86 -26.63 33.28 -28.51
CA GLU A 86 -25.95 34.55 -28.60
C GLU A 86 -25.45 35.03 -27.23
N ASP A 87 -24.24 35.60 -27.30
CA ASP A 87 -23.64 36.67 -26.50
C ASP A 87 -24.52 37.38 -25.45
N GLU A 88 -24.12 37.30 -24.18
CA GLU A 88 -24.24 38.44 -23.26
C GLU A 88 -22.90 38.78 -22.60
N ASP A 89 -22.38 39.89 -23.09
CA ASP A 89 -21.35 40.80 -22.63
C ASP A 89 -21.58 41.31 -21.19
N SER A 90 -20.61 41.05 -20.31
CA SER A 90 -20.13 41.96 -19.26
C SER A 90 -18.90 41.30 -18.62
N GLY A 91 -17.69 41.82 -18.76
CA GLY A 91 -17.32 43.19 -18.41
C GLY A 91 -16.76 43.16 -16.99
N ASP A 92 -15.55 42.60 -16.84
CA ASP A 92 -14.61 42.90 -15.75
C ASP A 92 -13.22 42.34 -16.12
N GLU A 93 -12.50 43.12 -16.95
CA GLU A 93 -11.04 43.05 -17.05
C GLU A 93 -10.44 43.45 -15.69
N LEU A 94 -10.24 42.46 -14.82
CA LEU A 94 -9.20 42.55 -13.81
C LEU A 94 -7.88 42.23 -14.50
N ASP A 95 -7.20 43.29 -14.91
CA ASP A 95 -5.77 43.33 -15.20
C ASP A 95 -4.99 42.86 -13.96
N ILE A 96 -4.88 41.53 -13.80
CA ILE A 96 -3.92 40.93 -12.89
C ILE A 96 -2.62 40.79 -13.67
N ALA A 97 -1.77 41.77 -13.41
CA ALA A 97 -0.32 41.79 -13.51
C ALA A 97 0.39 40.46 -13.82
N GLU A 98 1.37 40.58 -14.72
CA GLU A 98 2.49 39.67 -14.99
C GLU A 98 2.12 38.25 -15.41
N VAL A 99 2.06 38.06 -16.74
CA VAL A 99 2.39 36.79 -17.40
C VAL A 99 3.87 36.49 -17.11
N GLY A 100 4.16 36.06 -15.89
CA GLY A 100 5.44 35.48 -15.53
C GLY A 100 5.66 34.25 -16.41
N GLU A 101 6.84 34.15 -17.02
CA GLU A 101 7.18 33.04 -17.90
C GLU A 101 6.81 31.72 -17.24
N GLU A 102 5.90 30.97 -17.86
CA GLU A 102 5.48 29.67 -17.37
C GLU A 102 6.71 28.77 -17.21
N SER A 103 6.94 28.29 -15.98
CA SER A 103 8.10 27.48 -15.61
C SER A 103 8.30 26.33 -16.59
N ASP A 104 9.55 26.07 -16.99
CA ASP A 104 9.88 24.93 -17.87
C ASP A 104 9.41 23.59 -17.29
N LEU A 105 9.30 23.48 -15.97
CA LEU A 105 8.73 22.31 -15.31
C LEU A 105 7.23 22.16 -15.62
N ILE A 106 6.47 23.26 -15.60
CA ILE A 106 5.04 23.27 -15.95
C ILE A 106 4.86 22.94 -17.43
N LYS A 107 5.65 23.53 -18.33
CA LYS A 107 5.58 23.24 -19.76
C LYS A 107 5.83 21.75 -20.07
N LYS A 108 6.74 21.12 -19.33
CA LYS A 108 7.21 19.75 -19.60
C LYS A 108 6.43 18.67 -18.87
N TRP A 109 6.05 18.91 -17.62
CA TRP A 109 5.40 17.93 -16.74
C TRP A 109 3.98 18.32 -16.35
N GLY A 110 3.50 19.47 -16.82
CA GLY A 110 2.22 20.04 -16.41
C GLY A 110 2.27 20.70 -15.04
N LYS A 111 1.31 21.61 -14.81
CA LYS A 111 1.16 22.35 -13.55
C LYS A 111 1.03 21.42 -12.35
N SER A 112 0.33 20.30 -12.52
CA SER A 112 0.02 19.35 -11.45
C SER A 112 1.26 18.73 -10.82
N ILE A 113 2.21 18.23 -11.63
CA ILE A 113 3.47 17.67 -11.11
C ILE A 113 4.34 18.76 -10.52
N ALA A 114 4.46 19.91 -11.20
CA ALA A 114 5.27 21.02 -10.70
C ALA A 114 4.83 21.45 -9.29
N THR A 115 3.52 21.65 -9.11
CA THR A 115 2.87 21.88 -7.82
C THR A 115 3.17 20.75 -6.83
N HIS A 116 2.96 19.48 -7.18
CA HIS A 116 3.20 18.38 -6.24
C HIS A 116 4.67 18.27 -5.82
N CYS A 117 5.63 18.51 -6.73
CA CYS A 117 7.05 18.55 -6.39
C CYS A 117 7.39 19.65 -5.38
N GLU A 118 6.67 20.77 -5.40
CA GLU A 118 6.84 21.87 -4.45
C GLU A 118 6.28 21.51 -3.08
N TYR A 119 5.04 21.00 -3.04
CA TYR A 119 4.31 20.77 -1.79
C TYR A 119 4.66 19.44 -1.12
N ASP A 120 4.88 18.37 -1.90
CA ASP A 120 5.11 17.02 -1.38
C ASP A 120 6.06 16.18 -2.26
N PRO A 121 7.35 16.58 -2.35
CA PRO A 121 8.32 15.85 -3.16
C PRO A 121 8.51 14.39 -2.70
N ARG A 122 8.32 14.11 -1.40
CA ARG A 122 8.46 12.76 -0.83
C ARG A 122 7.31 11.86 -1.22
N GLY A 123 6.07 12.37 -1.20
CA GLY A 123 4.88 11.64 -1.63
C GLY A 123 5.01 11.19 -3.09
N LEU A 124 5.33 12.13 -3.98
CA LEU A 124 5.59 11.84 -5.39
C LEU A 124 6.73 10.83 -5.56
N TYR A 125 7.82 10.96 -4.81
CA TYR A 125 8.93 10.02 -4.90
C TYR A 125 8.52 8.59 -4.52
N VAL A 126 7.79 8.42 -3.41
CA VAL A 126 7.31 7.10 -2.97
C VAL A 126 6.35 6.50 -3.97
N LEU A 127 5.46 7.32 -4.56
CA LEU A 127 4.61 6.91 -5.67
C LEU A 127 5.46 6.36 -6.82
N LEU A 128 6.37 7.17 -7.36
CA LEU A 128 7.25 6.77 -8.47
C LEU A 128 8.04 5.48 -8.16
N MET A 129 8.56 5.35 -6.95
CA MET A 129 9.31 4.16 -6.54
C MET A 129 8.44 2.91 -6.37
N SER A 130 7.19 3.05 -5.91
CA SER A 130 6.27 1.92 -5.80
C SER A 130 5.97 1.26 -7.16
N PHE A 131 6.09 2.02 -8.25
CA PHE A 131 5.95 1.52 -9.62
C PHE A 131 7.18 0.82 -10.16
N TYR A 132 8.39 1.27 -9.79
CA TYR A 132 9.66 0.72 -10.29
C TYR A 132 9.75 -0.80 -10.15
N TYR A 133 9.19 -1.35 -9.07
CA TYR A 133 9.22 -2.79 -8.84
C TYR A 133 8.37 -3.57 -9.85
N ARG A 134 7.22 -3.00 -10.23
CA ARG A 134 6.22 -3.64 -11.08
C ARG A 134 6.54 -3.51 -12.57
N SER A 135 7.38 -2.56 -12.95
CA SER A 135 7.98 -2.45 -14.30
C SER A 135 9.15 -3.43 -14.52
N GLY A 136 9.47 -4.32 -13.58
CA GLY A 136 10.48 -5.35 -13.80
C GLY A 136 10.03 -6.43 -14.79
N PRO A 137 10.94 -7.02 -15.60
CA PRO A 137 10.61 -8.09 -16.55
C PRO A 137 10.04 -9.37 -15.90
N ARG A 138 10.14 -9.51 -14.58
CA ARG A 138 9.58 -10.63 -13.81
C ARG A 138 8.22 -10.32 -13.17
N PHE A 139 7.76 -9.07 -13.21
CA PHE A 139 6.61 -8.59 -12.45
C PHE A 139 5.59 -7.85 -13.31
N GLN A 140 5.46 -8.21 -14.61
CA GLN A 140 4.53 -7.67 -15.63
C GLN A 140 3.04 -7.89 -15.31
N GLN A 141 2.62 -7.67 -14.06
CA GLN A 141 1.23 -7.71 -13.63
C GLN A 141 0.59 -6.33 -13.66
N LEU A 142 1.37 -5.27 -13.89
CA LEU A 142 0.81 -3.93 -13.97
C LEU A 142 0.24 -3.69 -15.36
N LYS A 143 -1.06 -3.39 -15.42
CA LYS A 143 -1.63 -2.70 -16.57
C LYS A 143 -1.03 -1.30 -16.60
N LEU A 144 0.08 -1.15 -17.31
CA LEU A 144 0.54 0.18 -17.72
C LEU A 144 -0.59 0.83 -18.54
N PRO A 145 -0.62 2.17 -18.66
CA PRO A 145 -1.54 2.82 -19.59
C PRO A 145 -1.47 2.13 -20.95
N GLU A 146 -2.61 1.99 -21.64
CA GLU A 146 -2.75 1.19 -22.88
C GLU A 146 -1.71 1.53 -23.97
N ASN A 147 -1.08 2.70 -23.86
CA ASN A 147 -0.05 3.23 -24.77
C ASN A 147 1.41 2.96 -24.33
N TYR A 148 1.68 2.07 -23.37
CA TYR A 148 3.04 1.71 -22.95
C TYR A 148 3.54 0.41 -23.60
N SER A 149 4.69 0.51 -24.26
CA SER A 149 5.40 -0.63 -24.85
C SER A 149 6.43 -1.25 -23.88
N VAL A 150 6.88 -2.48 -24.18
CA VAL A 150 7.99 -3.12 -23.43
C VAL A 150 9.29 -2.31 -23.50
N SER A 151 9.55 -1.61 -24.61
CA SER A 151 10.69 -0.70 -24.76
C SER A 151 10.64 0.47 -23.77
N ASP A 152 9.44 0.98 -23.47
CA ASP A 152 9.24 2.09 -22.53
C ASP A 152 9.63 1.70 -21.11
N THR A 153 9.44 0.44 -20.74
CA THR A 153 9.80 -0.11 -19.44
C THR A 153 11.28 0.04 -19.12
N LYS A 154 12.18 -0.19 -20.09
CA LYS A 154 13.63 -0.02 -19.89
C LYS A 154 13.98 1.45 -19.62
N VAL A 155 13.37 2.34 -20.40
CA VAL A 155 13.56 3.80 -20.31
C VAL A 155 13.05 4.33 -18.97
N VAL A 156 11.86 3.89 -18.56
CA VAL A 156 11.27 4.18 -17.24
C VAL A 156 12.19 3.73 -16.11
N ASN A 157 12.70 2.49 -16.17
CA ASN A 157 13.55 1.98 -15.11
C ASN A 157 14.86 2.78 -14.98
N GLN A 158 15.44 3.21 -16.10
CA GLN A 158 16.62 4.08 -16.10
C GLN A 158 16.32 5.45 -15.48
N PHE A 159 15.16 6.05 -15.83
CA PHE A 159 14.71 7.29 -15.21
C PHE A 159 14.55 7.16 -13.69
N LEU A 160 13.85 6.13 -13.23
CA LEU A 160 13.58 5.89 -11.82
C LEU A 160 14.88 5.62 -11.02
N GLN A 161 15.86 4.94 -11.62
CA GLN A 161 17.20 4.75 -11.01
C GLN A 161 18.01 6.06 -10.91
N ALA A 162 17.78 7.01 -11.82
CA ALA A 162 18.47 8.28 -11.85
C ALA A 162 17.89 9.31 -10.85
N LEU A 163 16.73 9.02 -10.26
CA LEU A 163 16.13 9.89 -9.25
C LEU A 163 17.03 9.96 -7.98
N PRO A 164 17.07 11.12 -7.31
CA PRO A 164 17.83 11.31 -6.08
C PRO A 164 17.44 10.30 -5.00
N LYS A 165 18.37 9.99 -4.08
CA LYS A 165 18.06 9.13 -2.93
C LYS A 165 17.09 9.84 -1.99
N LEU A 166 16.20 9.08 -1.35
CA LEU A 166 15.19 9.62 -0.44
C LEU A 166 15.79 10.42 0.73
N ALA A 167 16.95 10.01 1.26
CA ALA A 167 17.62 10.70 2.36
C ALA A 167 18.04 12.14 2.02
N ASP A 168 18.41 12.37 0.75
CA ASP A 168 18.88 13.66 0.23
C ASP A 168 17.75 14.44 -0.47
N LEU A 169 16.52 13.91 -0.47
CA LEU A 169 15.42 14.45 -1.26
C LEU A 169 14.88 15.75 -0.66
N THR A 170 14.99 16.82 -1.43
CA THR A 170 14.32 18.11 -1.21
C THR A 170 13.47 18.47 -2.43
N ALA A 171 12.54 19.41 -2.28
CA ALA A 171 11.74 19.91 -3.41
C ALA A 171 12.63 20.40 -4.56
N GLY A 172 13.62 21.25 -4.26
CA GLY A 172 14.55 21.77 -5.26
C GLY A 172 15.40 20.69 -5.94
N ILE A 173 15.84 19.66 -5.20
CA ILE A 173 16.61 18.56 -5.78
C ILE A 173 15.75 17.71 -6.73
N LEU A 174 14.50 17.42 -6.33
CA LEU A 174 13.57 16.68 -7.18
C LEU A 174 13.20 17.49 -8.43
N GLN A 175 12.89 18.77 -8.27
CA GLN A 175 12.61 19.69 -9.38
C GLN A 175 13.78 19.76 -10.36
N ASN A 176 15.01 19.97 -9.87
CA ASN A 176 16.21 19.99 -10.69
C ASN A 176 16.39 18.67 -11.44
N SER A 177 16.11 17.54 -10.78
CA SER A 177 16.15 16.22 -11.43
C SER A 177 15.12 16.16 -12.57
N LEU A 178 13.87 16.53 -12.33
CA LEU A 178 12.80 16.49 -13.35
C LEU A 178 12.99 17.52 -14.48
N GLN A 179 13.67 18.63 -14.24
CA GLN A 179 13.98 19.62 -15.28
C GLN A 179 14.95 19.08 -16.34
N GLN A 180 15.79 18.09 -16.00
CA GLN A 180 16.71 17.45 -16.95
C GLN A 180 15.95 16.85 -18.15
N ASN A 181 16.63 16.69 -19.29
CA ASN A 181 16.04 16.10 -20.49
C ASN A 181 15.74 14.61 -20.30
N HIS A 182 14.51 14.34 -19.86
CA HIS A 182 13.95 13.01 -19.73
C HIS A 182 13.22 12.57 -21.01
N PRO A 183 13.29 11.29 -21.34
CA PRO A 183 12.60 10.73 -22.49
C PRO A 183 11.07 10.71 -22.26
N GLU A 184 10.30 10.83 -23.34
CA GLU A 184 8.83 10.93 -23.30
C GLU A 184 8.14 9.84 -22.47
N PRO A 185 8.57 8.56 -22.49
CA PRO A 185 7.96 7.52 -21.65
C PRO A 185 8.16 7.74 -20.13
N ALA A 186 9.19 8.45 -19.69
CA ALA A 186 9.33 8.82 -18.29
C ALA A 186 8.32 9.92 -17.89
N ILE A 187 8.13 10.89 -18.81
CA ILE A 187 7.21 12.01 -18.62
C ILE A 187 5.77 11.51 -18.56
N LYS A 188 5.36 10.69 -19.53
CA LYS A 188 4.04 10.06 -19.54
C LYS A 188 3.76 9.27 -18.26
N LEU A 189 4.77 8.62 -17.70
CA LEU A 189 4.61 7.76 -16.53
C LEU A 189 4.35 8.64 -15.31
N ALA A 190 5.21 9.63 -15.08
CA ALA A 190 5.03 10.51 -13.93
C ALA A 190 3.68 11.25 -14.02
N ASN A 191 3.28 11.72 -15.21
CA ASN A 191 1.99 12.37 -15.43
C ASN A 191 0.83 11.44 -15.11
N TRP A 192 0.87 10.22 -15.63
CA TRP A 192 -0.15 9.22 -15.35
C TRP A 192 -0.19 8.85 -13.85
N ILE A 193 0.96 8.61 -13.23
CA ILE A 193 1.06 8.33 -11.79
C ILE A 193 0.47 9.48 -10.97
N HIS A 194 0.85 10.70 -11.28
CA HIS A 194 0.37 11.87 -10.57
C HIS A 194 -1.14 12.08 -10.76
N SER A 195 -1.63 12.00 -12.00
CA SER A 195 -3.06 12.17 -12.30
C SER A 195 -3.94 11.10 -11.66
N THR A 196 -3.43 9.86 -11.55
CA THR A 196 -4.18 8.73 -11.02
C THR A 196 -4.06 8.62 -9.50
N PHE A 197 -2.86 8.84 -8.95
CA PHE A 197 -2.52 8.54 -7.55
C PHE A 197 -2.09 9.76 -6.73
N GLY A 198 -1.75 10.88 -7.35
CA GLY A 198 -1.19 12.05 -6.67
C GLY A 198 -2.13 12.67 -5.63
N ARG A 199 -3.44 12.42 -5.74
CA ARG A 199 -4.42 12.86 -4.74
C ARG A 199 -4.67 11.84 -3.64
N MET A 200 -4.23 10.59 -3.85
CA MET A 200 -4.57 9.46 -2.98
C MET A 200 -3.82 9.49 -1.67
N PHE A 201 -2.57 9.99 -1.65
CA PHE A 201 -1.84 10.15 -0.39
C PHE A 201 -0.88 11.33 -0.43
N SER A 202 -0.56 11.84 0.76
CA SER A 202 0.42 12.90 0.95
C SER A 202 1.25 12.67 2.22
N SER A 203 2.44 13.28 2.30
CA SER A 203 3.24 13.35 3.50
C SER A 203 2.40 13.88 4.68
N ALA A 204 2.46 13.17 5.80
CA ALA A 204 1.73 13.56 7.00
C ALA A 204 2.23 14.92 7.50
N PRO A 205 1.38 15.97 7.58
CA PRO A 205 1.77 17.22 8.19
C PRO A 205 2.07 17.00 9.67
N GLU A 206 2.87 17.88 10.28
CA GLU A 206 3.33 17.71 11.67
C GLU A 206 2.19 17.47 12.67
N SER A 207 1.04 18.11 12.46
CA SER A 207 -0.16 17.97 13.30
C SER A 207 -0.85 16.60 13.21
N LEU A 208 -0.58 15.81 12.17
CA LEU A 208 -1.13 14.49 11.92
C LEU A 208 -0.07 13.38 11.95
N ARG A 209 1.17 13.70 12.33
CA ARG A 209 2.21 12.70 12.54
C ARG A 209 1.89 11.85 13.76
N ILE A 210 2.08 10.54 13.60
CA ILE A 210 1.94 9.58 14.66
C ILE A 210 3.28 9.48 15.41
N ALA A 211 3.25 9.75 16.71
CA ALA A 211 4.41 9.61 17.58
C ALA A 211 4.80 8.12 17.80
N GLY A 212 6.00 7.86 18.33
CA GLY A 212 6.47 6.50 18.63
C GLY A 212 7.33 5.85 17.54
N PHE A 213 7.34 6.42 16.33
CA PHE A 213 8.27 6.05 15.26
C PHE A 213 9.58 6.85 15.35
N SER A 214 10.65 6.32 14.73
CA SER A 214 11.92 7.03 14.62
C SER A 214 11.78 8.31 13.80
N HIS A 215 12.59 9.33 14.10
CA HIS A 215 12.54 10.63 13.41
C HIS A 215 12.82 10.54 11.89
N ASN A 216 13.53 9.49 11.47
CA ASN A 216 13.83 9.21 10.06
C ASN A 216 12.73 8.39 9.34
N THR A 217 11.69 7.94 10.05
CA THR A 217 10.52 7.31 9.42
C THR A 217 9.69 8.37 8.72
N SER A 218 9.49 8.21 7.41
CA SER A 218 8.57 9.06 6.65
C SER A 218 7.15 8.53 6.81
N GLN A 219 6.19 9.42 7.08
CA GLN A 219 4.80 9.06 7.31
C GLN A 219 3.94 9.72 6.24
N PHE A 220 3.00 8.96 5.69
CA PHE A 220 2.07 9.42 4.67
C PHE A 220 0.63 9.07 5.08
N ILE A 221 -0.32 9.86 4.62
CA ILE A 221 -1.76 9.76 4.90
C ILE A 221 -2.49 9.49 3.59
N VAL A 222 -3.39 8.51 3.55
CA VAL A 222 -4.15 8.11 2.35
C VAL A 222 -5.50 8.85 2.27
N LEU A 223 -5.48 10.06 1.70
CA LEU A 223 -6.58 11.04 1.65
C LEU A 223 -7.77 10.64 0.79
N ASP A 224 -7.52 10.07 -0.39
CA ASP A 224 -8.57 9.82 -1.39
C ASP A 224 -8.41 8.41 -1.98
N PRO A 225 -8.77 7.35 -1.23
CA PRO A 225 -8.65 6.00 -1.74
C PRO A 225 -9.59 5.77 -2.95
N PRO A 226 -9.32 4.76 -3.80
CA PRO A 226 -10.17 4.43 -4.93
C PRO A 226 -11.62 4.24 -4.50
N ILE A 227 -12.55 4.77 -5.32
CA ILE A 227 -13.97 4.86 -4.95
C ILE A 227 -14.57 3.50 -4.61
N ASP A 228 -14.13 2.43 -5.26
CA ASP A 228 -14.62 1.07 -5.01
C ASP A 228 -14.11 0.52 -3.68
N ILE A 229 -12.86 0.82 -3.30
CA ILE A 229 -12.31 0.47 -1.99
C ILE A 229 -13.10 1.22 -0.90
N GLN A 230 -13.28 2.53 -1.05
CA GLN A 230 -14.04 3.36 -0.11
C GLN A 230 -15.48 2.86 0.06
N LYS A 231 -16.20 2.59 -1.05
CA LYS A 231 -17.58 2.09 -1.02
C LYS A 231 -17.70 0.74 -0.28
N ARG A 232 -16.79 -0.20 -0.56
CA ARG A 232 -16.77 -1.51 0.12
C ARG A 232 -16.51 -1.35 1.62
N PHE A 233 -15.59 -0.47 1.99
CA PHE A 233 -15.31 -0.18 3.39
C PHE A 233 -16.51 0.45 4.10
N ASP A 234 -17.10 1.51 3.54
CA ASP A 234 -18.24 2.22 4.14
C ASP A 234 -19.45 1.30 4.34
N ALA A 235 -19.70 0.40 3.38
CA ALA A 235 -20.74 -0.61 3.51
C ALA A 235 -20.50 -1.53 4.72
N ASN A 236 -19.24 -1.93 4.96
CA ASN A 236 -18.87 -2.73 6.12
C ASN A 236 -18.93 -1.93 7.42
N VAL A 237 -18.52 -0.66 7.44
CA VAL A 237 -18.67 0.22 8.62
C VAL A 237 -20.15 0.34 8.99
N LYS A 238 -21.02 0.58 8.01
CA LYS A 238 -22.47 0.64 8.22
C LYS A 238 -23.03 -0.68 8.77
N ARG A 239 -22.60 -1.82 8.21
CA ARG A 239 -22.98 -3.16 8.70
C ARG A 239 -22.57 -3.37 10.16
N HIS A 240 -21.42 -2.84 10.56
CA HIS A 240 -20.90 -2.91 11.92
C HIS A 240 -21.30 -1.70 12.79
N LYS A 241 -22.39 -1.01 12.46
CA LYS A 241 -22.97 0.10 13.25
C LYS A 241 -21.98 1.24 13.53
N GLY A 242 -21.08 1.52 12.58
CA GLY A 242 -20.08 2.58 12.72
C GLY A 242 -18.86 2.21 13.56
N LEU A 243 -18.76 0.96 14.07
CA LEU A 243 -17.61 0.53 14.83
C LEU A 243 -16.41 0.33 13.91
N THR A 244 -15.25 0.86 14.30
CA THR A 244 -13.98 0.60 13.64
C THR A 244 -12.86 0.30 14.64
N SER A 245 -11.85 -0.41 14.17
CA SER A 245 -10.65 -0.76 14.93
C SER A 245 -9.39 -0.50 14.09
N VAL A 246 -8.22 -0.59 14.72
CA VAL A 246 -6.93 -0.31 14.09
C VAL A 246 -6.12 -1.61 14.03
N ARG A 247 -5.52 -1.88 12.88
CA ARG A 247 -4.64 -3.03 12.65
C ARG A 247 -3.43 -2.61 11.82
N PHE A 248 -2.34 -3.35 11.96
CA PHE A 248 -1.11 -3.11 11.25
C PHE A 248 -0.82 -4.22 10.24
N HIS A 249 -0.14 -3.87 9.15
CA HIS A 249 0.32 -4.82 8.15
C HIS A 249 1.72 -4.42 7.65
N GLY A 250 2.69 -5.30 7.84
CA GLY A 250 4.03 -5.15 7.25
C GLY A 250 4.03 -5.66 5.82
N THR A 251 4.54 -4.86 4.90
CA THR A 251 4.65 -5.21 3.47
C THR A 251 5.90 -4.62 2.85
N SER A 252 6.18 -4.99 1.60
CA SER A 252 7.30 -4.43 0.85
C SER A 252 6.85 -3.25 -0.03
N ILE A 253 7.79 -2.36 -0.37
CA ILE A 253 7.53 -1.22 -1.27
C ILE A 253 6.94 -1.66 -2.63
N ALA A 254 7.30 -2.86 -3.06
CA ALA A 254 6.81 -3.53 -4.26
C ALA A 254 5.29 -3.77 -4.29
N SER A 255 4.71 -4.05 -3.12
CA SER A 255 3.30 -4.36 -2.95
C SER A 255 2.46 -3.12 -2.69
N LEU A 256 3.11 -2.02 -2.25
CA LEU A 256 2.42 -0.80 -1.84
C LEU A 256 1.51 -0.28 -2.96
N HIS A 257 2.01 -0.22 -4.19
CA HIS A 257 1.24 0.30 -5.31
C HIS A 257 -0.08 -0.47 -5.52
N SER A 258 -0.01 -1.80 -5.66
CA SER A 258 -1.20 -2.64 -5.84
C SER A 258 -2.14 -2.56 -4.65
N ILE A 259 -1.61 -2.46 -3.42
CA ILE A 259 -2.44 -2.32 -2.22
C ILE A 259 -3.23 -1.02 -2.24
N LEU A 260 -2.62 0.09 -2.68
CA LEU A 260 -3.30 1.38 -2.75
C LEU A 260 -4.33 1.44 -3.88
N HIS A 261 -4.04 0.84 -5.04
CA HIS A 261 -4.91 0.88 -6.22
C HIS A 261 -6.02 -0.19 -6.20
N ASP A 262 -5.64 -1.45 -6.02
CA ASP A 262 -6.52 -2.61 -6.16
C ASP A 262 -7.03 -3.11 -4.79
N GLY A 263 -6.39 -2.67 -3.71
CA GLY A 263 -6.51 -3.28 -2.39
C GLY A 263 -5.59 -4.49 -2.26
N PHE A 264 -5.80 -5.29 -1.22
CA PHE A 264 -5.04 -6.51 -1.03
C PHE A 264 -5.41 -7.55 -2.10
N MET A 265 -4.41 -8.19 -2.72
CA MET A 265 -4.62 -9.16 -3.82
C MET A 265 -4.21 -10.60 -3.48
N SER A 266 -3.74 -10.87 -2.27
CA SER A 266 -3.38 -12.23 -1.83
C SER A 266 -4.62 -13.06 -1.47
N ASP A 267 -4.48 -14.37 -1.32
CA ASP A 267 -5.56 -15.24 -0.80
C ASP A 267 -5.87 -14.93 0.67
N PHE A 268 -4.83 -14.54 1.41
CA PHE A 268 -4.89 -14.19 2.82
C PHE A 268 -4.09 -12.92 3.11
N ILE A 269 -4.58 -12.09 4.03
CA ILE A 269 -3.80 -11.02 4.64
C ILE A 269 -3.56 -11.32 6.10
N TRP A 270 -2.33 -11.04 6.54
CA TRP A 270 -1.94 -11.14 7.93
C TRP A 270 -1.83 -9.73 8.50
N THR A 271 -2.61 -9.46 9.53
CA THR A 271 -2.56 -8.18 10.24
C THR A 271 -2.26 -8.41 11.71
N ALA A 272 -1.72 -7.42 12.42
CA ALA A 272 -1.50 -7.48 13.86
C ALA A 272 -2.19 -6.32 14.60
N ASP A 273 -2.46 -6.47 15.88
CA ASP A 273 -2.90 -5.38 16.77
C ASP A 273 -1.73 -4.50 17.22
N SER A 274 -0.53 -5.09 17.23
CA SER A 274 0.73 -4.44 17.54
C SER A 274 1.52 -4.11 16.28
N GLN A 275 1.92 -2.85 16.18
CA GLN A 275 2.81 -2.37 15.13
C GLN A 275 4.19 -3.03 15.19
N ILE A 276 4.66 -3.49 16.36
CA ILE A 276 5.95 -4.16 16.53
C ILE A 276 5.94 -5.51 15.81
N ILE A 277 4.85 -6.26 15.94
CA ILE A 277 4.69 -7.54 15.25
C ILE A 277 4.74 -7.32 13.73
N SER A 278 3.94 -6.38 13.21
CA SER A 278 3.93 -6.06 11.79
C SER A 278 5.23 -5.43 11.27
N TRP A 279 5.98 -4.73 12.12
CA TRP A 279 7.29 -4.17 11.77
C TRP A 279 8.27 -5.27 11.33
N GLY A 280 8.27 -6.43 12.00
CA GLY A 280 9.10 -7.58 11.60
C GLY A 280 8.80 -8.10 10.20
N TYR A 281 7.59 -7.86 9.68
CA TYR A 281 7.18 -8.22 8.32
C TYR A 281 7.36 -7.09 7.30
N ALA A 282 7.59 -5.86 7.74
CA ALA A 282 7.75 -4.71 6.84
C ALA A 282 8.97 -4.82 5.92
N PHE A 283 9.97 -5.62 6.29
CA PHE A 283 11.19 -5.83 5.51
C PHE A 283 11.18 -7.14 4.70
N ASN A 284 10.07 -7.91 4.73
CA ASN A 284 9.97 -9.21 4.06
C ASN A 284 9.61 -9.07 2.57
N GLY A 285 10.40 -8.29 1.85
CA GLY A 285 10.32 -8.15 0.40
C GLY A 285 11.19 -9.17 -0.36
N PRO A 286 10.93 -9.42 -1.65
CA PRO A 286 11.72 -10.35 -2.45
C PRO A 286 13.20 -9.91 -2.51
N ARG A 287 14.06 -10.63 -1.78
CA ARG A 287 15.53 -10.41 -1.75
C ARG A 287 16.21 -10.66 -3.11
N THR A 288 15.50 -11.25 -4.06
CA THR A 288 15.90 -11.43 -5.47
C THR A 288 16.18 -10.10 -6.18
N LEU A 289 15.86 -8.97 -5.53
CA LEU A 289 16.22 -7.62 -5.93
C LEU A 289 17.68 -7.22 -5.74
N LYS A 290 18.58 -8.01 -5.12
CA LYS A 290 20.00 -7.61 -5.01
C LYS A 290 20.65 -7.24 -6.37
N ASN A 291 20.13 -7.77 -7.47
CA ASN A 291 20.62 -7.51 -8.82
C ASN A 291 19.89 -6.36 -9.54
N VAL A 292 18.78 -5.87 -8.99
CA VAL A 292 18.02 -4.73 -9.51
C VAL A 292 18.09 -3.65 -8.44
N VAL A 293 19.00 -2.68 -8.63
CA VAL A 293 19.25 -1.59 -7.67
C VAL A 293 17.99 -0.71 -7.57
N HIS A 294 17.02 -1.12 -6.74
CA HIS A 294 15.82 -0.37 -6.44
C HIS A 294 16.18 0.69 -5.40
N PRO A 295 15.98 2.00 -5.61
CA PRO A 295 16.44 3.02 -4.66
C PRO A 295 15.94 2.87 -3.21
N LEU A 296 14.78 2.22 -3.04
CA LEU A 296 14.19 1.80 -1.75
C LEU A 296 14.26 0.29 -1.45
N TYR A 297 15.21 -0.48 -2.00
CA TYR A 297 15.23 -1.96 -1.89
C TYR A 297 15.34 -2.48 -0.45
N ASP A 298 15.93 -1.69 0.44
CA ASP A 298 16.20 -2.00 1.84
C ASP A 298 15.24 -1.27 2.80
N TYR A 299 14.27 -0.53 2.26
CA TYR A 299 13.23 0.11 3.05
C TYR A 299 12.10 -0.87 3.34
N GLY A 300 11.58 -0.79 4.56
CA GLY A 300 10.36 -1.49 4.95
C GLY A 300 9.12 -0.62 4.77
N VAL A 301 7.97 -1.25 4.54
CA VAL A 301 6.68 -0.54 4.55
C VAL A 301 5.79 -1.12 5.62
N LEU A 302 5.35 -0.27 6.54
CA LEU A 302 4.34 -0.62 7.53
C LEU A 302 3.07 0.16 7.20
N LEU A 303 1.95 -0.55 7.09
CA LEU A 303 0.64 0.02 6.87
C LEU A 303 -0.16 0.03 8.15
N ASP A 304 -0.89 1.11 8.35
CA ASP A 304 -1.93 1.22 9.34
C ASP A 304 -3.28 1.16 8.65
N LEU A 305 -4.11 0.24 9.14
CA LEU A 305 -5.37 -0.13 8.56
C LEU A 305 -6.49 0.23 9.51
N GLU A 306 -7.44 1.02 9.02
CA GLU A 306 -8.75 1.09 9.63
C GLU A 306 -9.53 -0.17 9.25
N VAL A 307 -10.18 -0.78 10.24
CA VAL A 307 -10.92 -2.03 10.07
C VAL A 307 -12.37 -1.81 10.50
N ALA A 308 -13.30 -2.10 9.60
CA ALA A 308 -14.72 -2.07 9.92
C ALA A 308 -15.09 -3.21 10.89
N GLY A 309 -15.67 -2.84 12.03
CA GLY A 309 -16.04 -3.76 13.11
C GLY A 309 -14.89 -4.09 14.08
N SER A 310 -15.14 -5.08 14.93
CA SER A 310 -14.12 -5.67 15.80
C SER A 310 -13.66 -7.00 15.22
N VAL A 311 -12.36 -7.12 14.98
CA VAL A 311 -11.74 -8.34 14.46
C VAL A 311 -11.97 -9.54 15.39
N THR A 312 -12.19 -9.28 16.69
CA THR A 312 -12.39 -10.30 17.72
C THR A 312 -13.73 -11.06 17.64
N GLY A 313 -14.71 -10.59 16.87
CA GLY A 313 -16.08 -11.13 16.94
C GLY A 313 -16.63 -11.81 15.68
N SER A 314 -16.02 -11.62 14.51
CA SER A 314 -16.66 -12.01 13.24
C SER A 314 -15.72 -12.48 12.12
N VAL A 315 -14.41 -12.41 12.30
CA VAL A 315 -13.47 -12.85 11.25
C VAL A 315 -13.25 -14.34 11.43
N THR A 316 -13.46 -15.14 10.39
CA THR A 316 -13.21 -16.59 10.36
C THR A 316 -11.70 -16.90 10.35
N GLY A 317 -10.89 -16.10 11.04
CA GLY A 317 -9.44 -16.12 11.04
C GLY A 317 -8.88 -16.75 12.30
N SER A 318 -7.75 -17.46 12.18
CA SER A 318 -6.98 -17.88 13.34
C SER A 318 -6.36 -16.64 14.01
N VAL A 319 -6.54 -16.52 15.33
CA VAL A 319 -5.90 -15.50 16.16
C VAL A 319 -4.77 -16.16 16.93
N LEU A 320 -3.53 -15.79 16.62
CA LEU A 320 -2.33 -16.27 17.31
C LEU A 320 -1.54 -15.05 17.78
N GLY A 321 -1.48 -14.82 19.09
CA GLY A 321 -0.66 -13.74 19.68
C GLY A 321 -0.93 -12.35 19.09
N GLY A 322 -2.20 -11.97 18.90
CA GLY A 322 -2.58 -10.67 18.33
C GLY A 322 -2.54 -10.57 16.80
N ILE A 323 -2.06 -11.61 16.11
CA ILE A 323 -2.09 -11.73 14.64
C ILE A 323 -3.45 -12.28 14.20
N THR A 324 -4.01 -11.73 13.12
CA THR A 324 -5.23 -12.21 12.48
C THR A 324 -4.98 -12.45 11.01
N CYS A 325 -5.32 -13.65 10.54
CA CYS A 325 -5.37 -14.01 9.13
C CYS A 325 -6.78 -13.80 8.58
N VAL A 326 -6.92 -13.03 7.50
CA VAL A 326 -8.23 -12.75 6.88
C VAL A 326 -8.23 -13.21 5.43
N PRO A 327 -9.25 -13.97 4.99
CA PRO A 327 -9.34 -14.42 3.61
C PRO A 327 -9.79 -13.29 2.67
N GLN A 328 -9.46 -13.43 1.38
CA GLN A 328 -9.72 -12.44 0.33
C GLN A 328 -11.16 -11.88 0.28
N ARG A 329 -12.16 -12.74 0.49
CA ARG A 329 -13.58 -12.35 0.48
C ARG A 329 -13.92 -11.25 1.48
N ASP A 330 -13.13 -11.10 2.53
CA ASP A 330 -13.38 -10.17 3.63
C ASP A 330 -12.50 -8.90 3.53
N TYR A 331 -11.72 -8.72 2.46
CA TYR A 331 -10.84 -7.55 2.32
C TYR A 331 -11.57 -6.21 2.29
N GLY A 332 -12.86 -6.21 1.95
CA GLY A 332 -13.69 -5.02 1.98
C GLY A 332 -13.84 -4.39 3.37
N ILE A 333 -13.38 -5.04 4.45
CA ILE A 333 -13.39 -4.47 5.81
C ILE A 333 -12.16 -3.59 6.10
N TYR A 334 -11.14 -3.60 5.25
CA TYR A 334 -9.88 -2.89 5.48
C TYR A 334 -9.76 -1.64 4.62
N MET A 335 -9.17 -0.60 5.19
CA MET A 335 -8.72 0.57 4.45
C MET A 335 -7.37 1.05 4.98
N VAL A 336 -6.42 1.28 4.07
CA VAL A 336 -5.14 1.90 4.42
C VAL A 336 -5.38 3.36 4.76
N ARG A 337 -4.90 3.81 5.93
CA ARG A 337 -5.00 5.19 6.37
C ARG A 337 -3.64 5.87 6.48
N TYR A 338 -2.66 5.16 7.04
CA TYR A 338 -1.27 5.62 7.09
C TYR A 338 -0.31 4.63 6.44
N ILE A 339 0.74 5.18 5.86
CA ILE A 339 1.89 4.46 5.32
C ILE A 339 3.13 4.96 6.05
N PHE A 340 3.87 4.04 6.67
CA PHE A 340 5.14 4.30 7.32
C PHE A 340 6.25 3.70 6.45
N LEU A 341 7.08 4.57 5.89
CA LEU A 341 8.25 4.16 5.14
C LEU A 341 9.45 4.11 6.09
N LEU A 342 9.90 2.89 6.36
CA LEU A 342 10.90 2.56 7.35
C LEU A 342 12.28 2.46 6.69
N PRO A 343 13.27 3.29 7.07
CA PRO A 343 14.63 3.12 6.57
C PRO A 343 15.26 1.79 7.05
N PRO A 344 16.37 1.34 6.44
CA PRO A 344 16.99 0.03 6.71
C PRO A 344 17.43 -0.19 8.16
N ASN A 345 17.70 0.91 8.87
CA ASN A 345 18.09 0.93 10.28
C ASN A 345 16.99 1.47 11.20
N ALA A 346 15.74 1.46 10.72
CA ALA A 346 14.59 1.87 11.52
C ALA A 346 14.52 1.00 12.78
N GLN A 347 14.33 1.66 13.91
CA GLN A 347 14.08 0.95 15.16
C GLN A 347 12.62 0.52 15.21
N PRO A 348 12.29 -0.57 15.93
CA PRO A 348 10.91 -0.93 16.19
C PRO A 348 10.13 0.24 16.82
N PRO A 349 8.86 0.45 16.46
CA PRO A 349 8.08 1.55 17.01
C PRO A 349 7.90 1.37 18.52
N ARG A 350 8.11 2.43 19.29
CA ARG A 350 7.96 2.41 20.75
C ARG A 350 6.48 2.53 21.13
N THR A 351 6.06 1.71 22.11
CA THR A 351 4.76 1.71 22.83
C THR A 351 3.46 1.66 21.98
N PRO A 352 2.73 0.52 21.96
CA PRO A 352 1.49 0.34 21.15
C PRO A 352 0.28 1.24 21.50
N ALA A 353 0.05 1.56 22.78
CA ALA A 353 -1.18 2.21 23.23
C ALA A 353 -1.33 3.67 22.75
N THR A 354 -0.22 4.38 22.56
CA THR A 354 -0.20 5.78 22.11
C THR A 354 -0.46 5.90 20.61
N ILE A 355 -0.02 4.90 19.83
CA ILE A 355 -0.12 4.89 18.37
C ILE A 355 -1.57 4.70 17.91
N GLN A 356 -2.27 3.67 18.41
CA GLN A 356 -3.67 3.44 18.04
C GLN A 356 -4.58 4.62 18.43
N SER A 357 -4.34 5.22 19.60
CA SER A 357 -5.10 6.39 20.06
C SER A 357 -4.85 7.62 19.18
N ALA A 358 -3.60 7.86 18.80
CA ALA A 358 -3.23 8.95 17.89
C ALA A 358 -3.86 8.75 16.50
N MET A 359 -3.88 7.51 15.99
CA MET A 359 -4.49 7.16 14.71
C MET A 359 -5.99 7.37 14.71
N LYS A 360 -6.70 6.87 15.73
CA LYS A 360 -8.15 7.12 15.87
C LYS A 360 -8.46 8.62 15.95
N ALA A 361 -7.65 9.39 16.69
CA ALA A 361 -7.80 10.84 16.75
C ALA A 361 -7.55 11.51 15.39
N ALA A 362 -6.59 11.01 14.61
CA ALA A 362 -6.33 11.50 13.26
C ALA A 362 -7.47 11.18 12.30
N TYR A 363 -8.10 9.99 12.40
CA TYR A 363 -9.26 9.63 11.59
C TYR A 363 -10.45 10.55 11.85
N LEU A 364 -10.64 11.01 13.08
CA LEU A 364 -11.68 11.97 13.42
C LEU A 364 -11.38 13.39 12.90
N LYS A 365 -10.10 13.74 12.82
CA LYS A 365 -9.63 15.01 12.25
C LYS A 365 -9.49 14.96 10.74
N TRP A 366 -9.80 13.82 10.12
CA TRP A 366 -9.66 13.64 8.69
C TRP A 366 -10.51 14.70 8.00
N PRO A 367 -9.89 15.64 7.28
CA PRO A 367 -10.63 16.69 6.62
C PRO A 367 -11.61 16.04 5.64
N SER A 368 -12.88 16.41 5.75
CA SER A 368 -13.84 16.04 4.72
C SER A 368 -13.30 16.56 3.39
N ARG A 369 -13.53 15.83 2.29
CA ARG A 369 -13.01 16.08 0.92
C ARG A 369 -13.04 17.55 0.41
N ARG A 370 -13.70 18.47 1.12
CA ARG A 370 -13.96 19.86 0.76
C ARG A 370 -12.87 20.87 1.15
N ASP A 371 -11.93 20.53 2.04
CA ASP A 371 -11.01 21.53 2.61
C ASP A 371 -9.66 21.69 1.86
N TRP A 372 -9.48 21.01 0.72
CA TRP A 372 -8.19 20.94 -0.01
C TRP A 372 -8.24 21.45 -1.46
N SER A 373 -9.33 22.11 -1.86
CA SER A 373 -9.49 22.71 -3.20
C SER A 373 -9.01 24.14 -3.25
#